data_AF-A0A7X7SMR8-F1
#
_entry.id   AF-A0A7X7SMR8-F1
#
_cell.length_a   1.000
_cell.length_b   1.000
_cell.length_c   1.000
_cell.angle_alpha   90.00
_cell.angle_beta   90.00
_cell.angle_gamma   90.00
#
_symmetry.space_group_name_H-M   'P 1'
#
loop_
_entity.id
_entity.type
_entity.pdbx_description
1 polymer ?
#
loop_
_entity_poly.entity_id
_entity_poly.type
_entity_poly.pdbx_seq_one_letter_code
_entity_poly.pdbx_strand_id
1 'polypeptide(L)'
;MTEGRQRHRYVPGPRKWYRTTWFASAVVVAFVAVVAAIVVIPVWATDTPAYCSSCKATEAAGQSWERSLHSTVSCTKCHVPPGVVNAAEWRARELFNVWADKLNVPQVADRGQRPDSANCLECHSVDNIPADNGVVRMPHQAHVDLRNLTCADCHNQVAHPDADNRGDEVAMAVCSMCHEQATSTDQCEYCHLEKQQSDVHPQDYLETHGQQALADPDSCLRCHHSKASFCDACHANPTPDHFSGDWRYTHNKTAEKDPEGCTGCHEESFCNECHQVQHPDDWREAHGGVAEKSEEACLVCHPRSMCDRCHAQQGVTVQ
;
A
#
# COMPACT_ATOMS: atom_id res chain seq x y z
N MET A 1 55.22 -67.43 59.13
CA MET A 1 55.48 -68.09 57.82
C MET A 1 54.58 -69.31 57.80
N THR A 2 53.59 -69.53 56.93
CA THR A 2 53.18 -69.11 55.58
C THR A 2 51.73 -69.66 55.46
N GLU A 3 50.81 -69.33 54.57
CA GLU A 3 50.75 -68.59 53.30
C GLU A 3 49.26 -68.28 53.07
N GLY A 4 48.94 -67.06 52.63
CA GLY A 4 47.56 -66.62 52.39
C GLY A 4 46.98 -67.25 51.12
N ARG A 5 45.84 -67.95 51.25
CA ARG A 5 45.09 -68.53 50.15
C ARG A 5 44.28 -67.43 49.42
N GLN A 6 44.85 -66.84 48.37
CA GLN A 6 44.15 -65.89 47.50
C GLN A 6 43.08 -66.61 46.65
N ARG A 7 41.82 -66.18 46.78
CA ARG A 7 40.73 -66.62 45.89
C ARG A 7 40.73 -65.75 44.64
N HIS A 8 41.14 -66.31 43.50
CA HIS A 8 41.00 -65.65 42.21
C HIS A 8 39.52 -65.61 41.79
N ARG A 9 38.94 -64.41 41.82
CA ARG A 9 37.59 -64.13 41.30
C ARG A 9 37.70 -64.02 39.78
N TYR A 10 37.18 -65.01 39.03
CA TYR A 10 37.14 -64.97 37.57
C TYR A 10 36.21 -63.83 37.12
N VAL A 11 36.79 -62.81 36.49
CA VAL A 11 36.04 -61.72 35.83
C VAL A 11 35.95 -62.10 34.35
N PRO A 12 34.77 -62.52 33.83
CA PRO A 12 34.63 -62.80 32.41
C PRO A 12 34.90 -61.53 31.60
N GLY A 13 35.84 -61.60 30.66
CA GLY A 13 36.11 -60.51 29.73
C GLY A 13 34.87 -60.20 28.87
N PRO A 14 34.68 -58.93 28.44
CA PRO A 14 33.51 -58.54 27.67
C PRO A 14 33.37 -59.40 26.40
N ARG A 15 32.22 -60.08 26.26
CA ARG A 15 31.94 -60.99 25.13
C ARG A 15 32.09 -60.23 23.80
N LYS A 16 32.79 -60.81 22.81
CA LYS A 16 33.06 -60.20 21.48
C LYS A 16 31.84 -59.58 20.80
N TRP A 17 30.64 -60.14 20.99
CA TRP A 17 29.39 -59.60 20.42
C TRP A 17 29.05 -58.18 20.89
N TYR A 18 29.45 -57.79 22.12
CA TYR A 18 29.20 -56.46 22.69
C TYR A 18 29.97 -55.37 21.94
N ARG A 19 31.15 -55.69 21.39
CA ARG A 19 31.98 -54.76 20.61
C ARG A 19 31.41 -54.54 19.21
N THR A 20 30.85 -55.57 18.59
CA THR A 20 30.21 -55.46 17.27
C THR A 20 28.84 -54.77 17.35
N THR A 21 28.03 -55.03 18.38
CA THR A 21 26.76 -54.33 18.58
C THR A 21 26.98 -52.85 18.91
N TRP A 22 27.97 -52.51 19.73
CA TRP A 22 28.29 -51.11 20.04
C TRP A 22 28.80 -50.34 18.81
N PHE A 23 29.65 -50.96 17.99
CA PHE A 23 30.12 -50.34 16.75
C PHE A 23 28.99 -50.14 15.73
N ALA A 24 28.12 -51.15 15.56
CA ALA A 24 26.94 -51.03 14.71
C ALA A 24 26.00 -49.91 15.18
N SER A 25 25.73 -49.81 16.49
CA SER A 25 24.93 -48.73 17.06
C SER A 25 25.58 -47.36 16.85
N ALA A 26 26.90 -47.24 17.01
CA ALA A 26 27.61 -45.98 16.78
C ALA A 26 27.53 -45.53 15.31
N VAL A 27 27.65 -46.47 14.37
CA VAL A 27 27.50 -46.18 12.94
C VAL A 27 26.07 -45.74 12.60
N VAL A 28 25.05 -46.40 13.16
CA VAL A 28 23.65 -46.00 12.95
C VAL A 28 23.38 -44.61 13.53
N VAL A 29 23.87 -44.31 14.74
CA VAL A 29 23.73 -42.98 15.36
C VAL A 29 24.45 -41.92 14.53
N ALA A 30 25.66 -42.19 14.04
CA ALA A 30 26.39 -41.26 13.19
C ALA A 30 25.65 -41.03 11.86
N PHE A 31 25.11 -42.08 11.24
CA PHE A 31 24.32 -41.96 10.02
C PHE A 31 23.06 -41.13 10.24
N VAL A 32 22.30 -41.41 11.31
CA VAL A 32 21.11 -40.62 11.67
C VAL A 32 21.48 -39.16 11.94
N ALA A 33 22.59 -38.89 12.63
CA ALA A 33 23.06 -37.54 12.89
C ALA A 33 23.44 -36.80 11.58
N VAL A 34 24.09 -37.49 10.64
CA VAL A 34 24.43 -36.92 9.32
C VAL A 34 23.17 -36.64 8.50
N VAL A 35 22.23 -37.57 8.44
CA VAL A 35 20.95 -37.37 7.73
C VAL A 35 20.16 -36.23 8.38
N ALA A 36 20.10 -36.18 9.71
CA ALA A 36 19.47 -35.07 10.43
C ALA A 36 20.17 -33.74 10.12
N ALA A 37 21.51 -33.70 10.06
CA ALA A 37 22.24 -32.49 9.69
C ALA A 37 21.94 -32.04 8.24
N ILE A 38 21.84 -32.97 7.29
CA ILE A 38 21.60 -32.66 5.87
C ILE A 38 20.15 -32.22 5.62
N VAL A 39 19.18 -32.71 6.40
CA VAL A 39 17.76 -32.40 6.17
C VAL A 39 17.28 -31.27 7.08
N VAL A 40 17.57 -31.33 8.38
CA VAL A 40 17.01 -30.40 9.38
C VAL A 40 17.68 -29.04 9.31
N ILE A 41 19.00 -28.97 9.12
CA ILE A 41 19.74 -27.69 9.13
C ILE A 41 19.32 -26.82 7.94
N PRO A 42 19.29 -27.31 6.69
CA PRO A 42 18.83 -26.49 5.56
C PRO A 42 17.38 -26.06 5.71
N VAL A 43 16.49 -26.97 6.13
CA VAL A 43 15.07 -26.64 6.36
C VAL A 43 14.93 -25.50 7.37
N TRP A 44 15.62 -25.61 8.51
CA TRP A 44 15.59 -24.58 9.53
C TRP A 44 16.18 -23.25 9.03
N ALA A 45 17.28 -23.30 8.28
CA ALA A 45 17.90 -22.10 7.71
C ALA A 45 16.99 -21.39 6.71
N THR A 46 16.29 -22.15 5.85
CA THR A 46 15.38 -21.61 4.83
C THR A 46 14.07 -21.08 5.40
N ASP A 47 13.72 -21.44 6.65
CA ASP A 47 12.53 -20.95 7.33
C ASP A 47 12.77 -19.61 8.06
N THR A 48 13.98 -19.03 7.98
CA THR A 48 14.31 -17.79 8.69
C THR A 48 13.96 -16.53 7.89
N PRO A 49 13.51 -15.44 8.56
CA PRO A 49 13.32 -14.15 7.90
C PRO A 49 14.58 -13.63 7.20
N ALA A 50 15.75 -13.83 7.79
CA ALA A 50 17.02 -13.42 7.20
C ALA A 50 17.30 -14.10 5.85
N TYR A 51 16.94 -15.39 5.72
CA TYR A 51 17.05 -16.11 4.46
C TYR A 51 16.08 -15.55 3.42
N CYS A 52 14.80 -15.38 3.78
CA CYS A 52 13.80 -14.83 2.87
C CYS A 52 14.15 -13.39 2.44
N SER A 53 14.60 -12.53 3.35
CA SER A 53 15.01 -11.16 3.03
C SER A 53 16.30 -11.09 2.18
N SER A 54 17.09 -12.16 2.12
CA SER A 54 18.27 -12.22 1.24
C SER A 54 17.91 -12.39 -0.24
N CYS A 55 16.68 -12.82 -0.53
CA CYS A 55 16.20 -12.97 -1.90
C CYS A 55 15.62 -11.65 -2.41
N LYS A 56 16.08 -11.18 -3.58
CA LYS A 56 15.60 -9.94 -4.22
C LYS A 56 14.08 -9.87 -4.38
N ALA A 57 13.43 -11.01 -4.63
CA ALA A 57 11.98 -11.09 -4.82
C ALA A 57 11.19 -10.76 -3.55
N THR A 58 11.78 -10.98 -2.37
CA THR A 58 11.13 -10.88 -1.06
C THR A 58 11.77 -9.81 -0.16
N GLU A 59 12.83 -9.16 -0.62
CA GLU A 59 13.57 -8.12 0.12
C GLU A 59 12.65 -6.99 0.61
N ALA A 60 11.84 -6.42 -0.29
CA ALA A 60 10.91 -5.34 0.07
C ALA A 60 9.85 -5.78 1.09
N ALA A 61 9.34 -7.01 0.95
CA ALA A 61 8.39 -7.60 1.91
C ALA A 61 9.04 -7.83 3.28
N GLY A 62 10.33 -8.21 3.31
CA GLY A 62 11.13 -8.33 4.52
C GLY A 62 11.28 -7.00 5.26
N GLN A 63 11.59 -5.92 4.55
CA GLN A 63 11.69 -4.57 5.14
C GLN A 63 10.36 -4.05 5.69
N SER A 64 9.25 -4.38 5.03
CA SER A 64 7.90 -4.07 5.54
C SER A 64 7.58 -4.91 6.79
N TRP A 65 7.91 -6.20 6.77
CA TRP A 65 7.71 -7.11 7.90
C TRP A 65 8.49 -6.71 9.16
N GLU A 66 9.71 -6.21 9.02
CA GLU A 66 10.52 -5.71 10.15
C GLU A 66 9.84 -4.57 10.92
N ARG A 67 8.98 -3.79 10.24
CA ARG A 67 8.22 -2.68 10.84
C ARG A 67 6.87 -3.11 11.43
N SER A 68 6.45 -4.34 11.16
CA SER A 68 5.15 -4.87 11.61
C SER A 68 5.18 -5.35 13.05
N LEU A 69 3.98 -5.53 13.62
CA LEU A 69 3.80 -6.18 14.93
C LEU A 69 4.18 -7.68 14.93
N HIS A 70 4.29 -8.29 13.76
CA HIS A 70 4.65 -9.70 13.58
C HIS A 70 6.12 -9.91 13.19
N SER A 71 6.97 -8.91 13.38
CA SER A 71 8.43 -8.94 13.15
C SER A 71 9.21 -10.00 13.95
N THR A 72 8.53 -10.75 14.83
CA THR A 72 9.11 -11.89 15.57
C THR A 72 8.65 -13.25 15.05
N VAL A 73 7.72 -13.29 14.11
CA VAL A 73 7.13 -14.50 13.52
C VAL A 73 7.81 -14.77 12.18
N SER A 74 8.25 -16.02 11.94
CA SER A 74 8.91 -16.36 10.67
C SER A 74 7.94 -16.33 9.48
N CYS A 75 8.45 -15.98 8.30
CA CYS A 75 7.65 -15.84 7.08
C CYS A 75 6.83 -17.11 6.77
N THR A 76 7.42 -18.28 7.02
CA THR A 76 6.79 -19.59 6.76
C THR A 76 5.58 -19.88 7.65
N LYS A 77 5.48 -19.25 8.82
CA LYS A 77 4.30 -19.42 9.69
C LYS A 77 3.04 -18.81 9.11
N CYS A 78 3.18 -17.84 8.20
CA CYS A 78 2.06 -17.21 7.51
C CYS A 78 1.90 -17.73 6.08
N HIS A 79 3.00 -17.94 5.34
CA HIS A 79 2.96 -18.30 3.92
C HIS A 79 2.98 -19.80 3.62
N VAL A 80 3.11 -20.66 4.64
CA VAL A 80 3.03 -22.12 4.49
C VAL A 80 1.85 -22.64 5.30
N PRO A 81 0.82 -23.24 4.66
CA PRO A 81 -0.31 -23.80 5.39
C PRO A 81 0.16 -24.82 6.44
N PRO A 82 -0.49 -24.86 7.62
CA PRO A 82 -0.09 -25.79 8.67
C PRO A 82 -0.22 -27.24 8.21
N GLY A 83 0.66 -28.12 8.72
CA GLY A 83 0.68 -29.54 8.41
C GLY A 83 1.92 -30.02 7.65
N VAL A 84 2.39 -31.22 7.99
CA VAL A 84 3.65 -31.77 7.47
C VAL A 84 3.64 -32.00 5.96
N VAL A 85 2.47 -32.33 5.39
CA VAL A 85 2.31 -32.56 3.94
C VAL A 85 2.40 -31.23 3.20
N ASN A 86 1.62 -30.22 3.60
CA ASN A 86 1.65 -28.87 3.03
C ASN A 86 3.06 -28.27 3.08
N ALA A 87 3.75 -28.46 4.22
CA ALA A 87 5.10 -27.98 4.40
C ALA A 87 6.13 -28.71 3.52
N ALA A 88 5.88 -29.97 3.15
CA ALA A 88 6.72 -30.72 2.21
C ALA A 88 6.44 -30.32 0.75
N GLU A 89 5.16 -30.15 0.38
CA GLU A 89 4.74 -29.71 -0.95
C GLU A 89 5.26 -28.30 -1.26
N TRP A 90 5.11 -27.37 -0.33
CA TRP A 90 5.64 -26.01 -0.46
C TRP A 90 7.15 -26.00 -0.68
N ARG A 91 7.91 -26.78 0.12
CA ARG A 91 9.38 -26.87 0.00
C ARG A 91 9.82 -27.51 -1.31
N ALA A 92 9.14 -28.56 -1.75
CA ALA A 92 9.44 -29.20 -3.03
C ALA A 92 9.24 -28.20 -4.18
N ARG A 93 8.12 -27.47 -4.17
CA ARG A 93 7.83 -26.43 -5.15
C ARG A 93 8.85 -25.31 -5.12
N GLU A 94 9.20 -24.80 -3.94
CA GLU A 94 10.16 -23.70 -3.82
C GLU A 94 11.55 -24.11 -4.30
N LEU A 95 11.97 -25.34 -4.01
CA LEU A 95 13.19 -25.91 -4.58
C LEU A 95 13.14 -25.92 -6.12
N PHE A 96 12.03 -26.34 -6.72
CA PHE A 96 11.85 -26.26 -8.18
C PHE A 96 11.88 -24.83 -8.69
N ASN A 97 11.28 -23.88 -7.96
CA ASN A 97 11.25 -22.48 -8.36
C ASN A 97 12.64 -21.82 -8.35
N VAL A 98 13.48 -22.14 -7.36
CA VAL A 98 14.88 -21.70 -7.33
C VAL A 98 15.65 -22.20 -8.56
N TRP A 99 15.43 -23.46 -8.96
CA TRP A 99 16.03 -24.00 -10.18
C TRP A 99 15.43 -23.39 -11.45
N ALA A 100 14.13 -23.12 -11.45
CA ALA A 100 13.46 -22.46 -12.56
C ALA A 100 14.01 -21.05 -12.80
N ASP A 101 14.35 -20.32 -11.74
CA ASP A 101 14.94 -18.98 -11.81
C ASP A 101 16.36 -19.06 -12.40
N LYS A 102 17.17 -19.98 -11.86
CA LYS A 102 18.52 -20.28 -12.36
C LYS A 102 18.57 -20.68 -13.84
N LEU A 103 17.55 -21.41 -14.30
CA LEU A 103 17.43 -21.90 -15.66
C LEU A 103 16.60 -20.98 -16.57
N ASN A 104 16.13 -19.85 -16.04
CA ASN A 104 15.30 -18.86 -16.74
C ASN A 104 14.05 -19.49 -17.41
N VAL A 105 13.40 -20.42 -16.72
CA VAL A 105 12.13 -21.05 -17.13
C VAL A 105 10.97 -20.55 -16.25
N PRO A 106 9.70 -20.63 -16.73
CA PRO A 106 8.57 -20.14 -15.97
C PRO A 106 8.45 -20.80 -14.59
N GLN A 107 8.28 -19.96 -13.58
CA GLN A 107 8.01 -20.37 -12.21
C GLN A 107 6.62 -21.00 -12.10
N VAL A 108 6.44 -21.93 -11.16
CA VAL A 108 5.10 -22.39 -10.81
C VAL A 108 4.44 -21.28 -10.00
N ALA A 109 3.56 -20.52 -10.65
CA ALA A 109 2.82 -19.43 -10.01
C ALA A 109 1.99 -19.98 -8.85
N ASP A 110 2.17 -19.41 -7.66
CA ASP A 110 1.27 -19.66 -6.55
C ASP A 110 0.05 -18.75 -6.71
N ARG A 111 -1.11 -19.34 -7.01
CA ARG A 111 -2.40 -18.67 -6.80
C ARG A 111 -2.68 -18.70 -5.29
N GLY A 112 -2.00 -17.86 -4.52
CA GLY A 112 -2.09 -17.95 -3.06
C GLY A 112 -1.07 -17.15 -2.26
N GLN A 113 -0.73 -15.92 -2.66
CA GLN A 113 0.17 -15.07 -1.86
C GLN A 113 -0.44 -14.57 -0.54
N ARG A 114 -1.73 -14.85 -0.27
CA ARG A 114 -2.39 -14.51 0.99
C ARG A 114 -2.40 -15.71 1.94
N PRO A 115 -1.95 -15.53 3.21
CA PRO A 115 -2.10 -16.53 4.26
C PRO A 115 -3.54 -17.00 4.42
N ASP A 116 -3.73 -18.30 4.64
CA ASP A 116 -5.03 -18.86 5.01
C ASP A 116 -5.35 -18.52 6.47
N SER A 117 -6.63 -18.44 6.82
CA SER A 117 -7.09 -18.30 8.21
C SER A 117 -6.51 -19.39 9.12
N ALA A 118 -6.27 -20.60 8.60
CA ALA A 118 -5.63 -21.69 9.35
C ALA A 118 -4.26 -21.31 9.93
N ASN A 119 -3.48 -20.47 9.23
CA ASN A 119 -2.20 -19.97 9.72
C ASN A 119 -2.38 -19.02 10.92
N CYS A 120 -3.35 -18.12 10.84
CA CYS A 120 -3.67 -17.20 11.93
C CYS A 120 -4.12 -17.97 13.17
N LEU A 121 -4.91 -19.02 12.97
CA LEU A 121 -5.50 -19.84 14.02
C LEU A 121 -4.50 -20.77 14.74
N GLU A 122 -3.25 -20.88 14.27
CA GLU A 122 -2.18 -21.53 15.05
C GLU A 122 -1.88 -20.77 16.35
N CYS A 123 -2.10 -19.45 16.36
CA CYS A 123 -1.79 -18.55 17.48
C CYS A 123 -3.00 -17.74 17.99
N HIS A 124 -3.95 -17.41 17.13
CA HIS A 124 -5.14 -16.63 17.47
C HIS A 124 -6.37 -17.54 17.60
N SER A 125 -7.33 -17.12 18.42
CA SER A 125 -8.67 -17.73 18.45
C SER A 125 -9.72 -16.65 18.19
N VAL A 126 -10.71 -17.01 17.38
CA VAL A 126 -11.89 -16.18 17.12
C VAL A 126 -12.96 -16.42 18.18
N ASP A 127 -12.82 -17.50 18.96
CA ASP A 127 -13.75 -17.84 20.02
C ASP A 127 -13.72 -16.73 21.07
N ASN A 128 -14.87 -16.10 21.28
CA ASN A 128 -15.09 -15.01 22.24
C ASN A 128 -14.56 -13.63 21.83
N ILE A 129 -14.27 -13.38 20.55
CA ILE A 129 -14.12 -11.98 20.09
C ILE A 129 -15.49 -11.31 20.21
N PRO A 130 -15.62 -10.22 20.99
CA PRO A 130 -16.90 -9.52 21.12
C PRO A 130 -17.41 -9.01 19.76
N ALA A 131 -18.72 -8.86 19.63
CA ALA A 131 -19.33 -8.39 18.37
C ALA A 131 -18.99 -6.92 18.04
N ASP A 132 -18.37 -6.21 18.97
CA ASP A 132 -17.87 -4.85 18.83
C ASP A 132 -16.67 -4.62 19.75
N ASN A 133 -15.88 -3.58 19.47
CA ASN A 133 -14.75 -3.17 20.33
C ASN A 133 -15.06 -1.89 21.13
N GLY A 134 -16.33 -1.53 21.29
CA GLY A 134 -16.77 -0.25 21.86
C GLY A 134 -16.72 0.95 20.90
N VAL A 135 -16.00 0.85 19.77
CA VAL A 135 -15.94 1.90 18.72
C VAL A 135 -16.64 1.46 17.45
N VAL A 136 -16.42 0.21 17.02
CA VAL A 136 -16.98 -0.38 15.81
C VAL A 136 -17.61 -1.73 16.14
N ARG A 137 -18.85 -1.91 15.68
CA ARG A 137 -19.59 -3.17 15.59
C ARG A 137 -19.10 -3.96 14.39
N MET A 138 -18.42 -5.07 14.67
CA MET A 138 -17.91 -6.02 13.70
C MET A 138 -18.02 -7.45 14.27
N PRO A 139 -19.16 -8.13 14.10
CA PRO A 139 -19.30 -9.52 14.53
C PRO A 139 -18.46 -10.44 13.63
N HIS A 140 -17.27 -10.82 14.09
CA HIS A 140 -16.30 -11.61 13.31
C HIS A 140 -16.88 -12.94 12.81
N GLN A 141 -17.67 -13.65 13.63
CA GLN A 141 -18.30 -14.92 13.25
C GLN A 141 -19.22 -14.76 12.02
N ALA A 142 -19.96 -13.65 11.93
CA ALA A 142 -20.86 -13.42 10.80
C ALA A 142 -20.09 -13.20 9.48
N HIS A 143 -18.88 -12.66 9.55
CA HIS A 143 -18.06 -12.39 8.38
C HIS A 143 -17.23 -13.62 7.98
N VAL A 144 -16.61 -14.29 8.95
CA VAL A 144 -15.78 -15.48 8.68
C VAL A 144 -16.66 -16.67 8.27
N ASP A 145 -17.70 -17.01 9.04
CA ASP A 145 -18.48 -18.24 8.80
C ASP A 145 -19.55 -18.07 7.71
N LEU A 146 -20.35 -17.02 7.79
CA LEU A 146 -21.53 -16.87 6.91
C LEU A 146 -21.19 -16.29 5.54
N ARG A 147 -19.99 -15.71 5.39
CA ARG A 147 -19.51 -15.13 4.13
C ARG A 147 -18.24 -15.79 3.62
N ASN A 148 -17.70 -16.78 4.35
CA ASN A 148 -16.50 -17.51 3.97
C ASN A 148 -15.32 -16.58 3.65
N LEU A 149 -15.17 -15.53 4.46
CA LEU A 149 -14.07 -14.57 4.37
C LEU A 149 -12.88 -15.06 5.21
N THR A 150 -11.67 -14.77 4.75
CA THR A 150 -10.44 -15.06 5.48
C THR A 150 -10.02 -13.89 6.36
N CYS A 151 -9.17 -14.17 7.37
CA CYS A 151 -8.64 -13.12 8.23
C CYS A 151 -7.94 -12.00 7.42
N ALA A 152 -7.18 -12.40 6.39
CA ALA A 152 -6.40 -11.50 5.53
C ALA A 152 -7.24 -10.69 4.53
N ASP A 153 -8.53 -11.03 4.34
CA ASP A 153 -9.43 -10.21 3.53
C ASP A 153 -9.76 -8.89 4.22
N CYS A 154 -9.76 -8.89 5.56
CA CYS A 154 -9.93 -7.67 6.35
C CYS A 154 -8.61 -7.14 6.92
N HIS A 155 -7.82 -8.02 7.53
CA HIS A 155 -6.55 -7.69 8.17
C HIS A 155 -5.39 -7.79 7.16
N ASN A 156 -5.44 -6.97 6.12
CA ASN A 156 -4.58 -7.07 4.94
C ASN A 156 -3.17 -6.46 5.11
N GLN A 157 -2.90 -5.75 6.21
CA GLN A 157 -1.61 -5.07 6.46
C GLN A 157 -0.88 -5.53 7.74
N VAL A 158 -1.32 -6.61 8.37
CA VAL A 158 -0.82 -7.08 9.69
C VAL A 158 0.67 -7.37 9.72
N ALA A 159 1.19 -7.95 8.63
CA ALA A 159 2.57 -8.38 8.50
C ALA A 159 3.36 -7.56 7.47
N HIS A 160 2.67 -6.79 6.62
CA HIS A 160 3.28 -5.96 5.58
C HIS A 160 2.60 -4.58 5.54
N PRO A 161 2.82 -3.72 6.54
CA PRO A 161 2.20 -2.42 6.59
C PRO A 161 2.86 -1.40 5.64
N ASP A 162 2.07 -0.38 5.31
CA ASP A 162 2.51 0.80 4.57
C ASP A 162 3.48 1.67 5.38
N ALA A 163 3.94 2.79 4.82
CA ALA A 163 4.89 3.68 5.49
C ALA A 163 4.38 4.24 6.82
N ASP A 164 3.08 4.55 6.88
CA ASP A 164 2.45 5.32 7.95
C ASP A 164 1.62 4.47 8.94
N ASN A 165 1.62 3.15 8.79
CA ASN A 165 0.86 2.21 9.63
C ASN A 165 1.80 1.13 10.21
N ARG A 166 1.43 0.51 11.33
CA ARG A 166 2.11 -0.66 11.91
C ARG A 166 1.36 -1.97 11.66
N GLY A 167 0.20 -1.90 11.01
CA GLY A 167 -0.66 -3.05 10.69
C GLY A 167 -1.61 -3.44 11.82
N ASP A 168 -1.80 -2.57 12.82
CA ASP A 168 -2.75 -2.73 13.92
C ASP A 168 -4.16 -2.26 13.59
N GLU A 169 -4.31 -1.47 12.54
CA GLU A 169 -5.60 -0.92 12.13
C GLU A 169 -6.12 -1.54 10.82
N VAL A 170 -7.45 -1.66 10.72
CA VAL A 170 -8.14 -2.06 9.50
C VAL A 170 -8.72 -0.79 8.85
N ALA A 171 -8.29 -0.51 7.62
CA ALA A 171 -8.80 0.65 6.89
C ALA A 171 -10.29 0.51 6.58
N MET A 172 -11.06 1.59 6.69
CA MET A 172 -12.49 1.62 6.34
C MET A 172 -12.77 1.19 4.89
N ALA A 173 -11.80 1.35 3.98
CA ALA A 173 -11.85 0.85 2.60
C ALA A 173 -12.27 -0.62 2.52
N VAL A 174 -11.72 -1.44 3.41
CA VAL A 174 -11.96 -2.89 3.44
C VAL A 174 -13.46 -3.16 3.64
N CYS A 175 -14.11 -2.40 4.50
CA CYS A 175 -15.54 -2.52 4.77
C CYS A 175 -16.35 -2.04 3.55
N SER A 176 -15.99 -0.89 2.97
CA SER A 176 -16.72 -0.27 1.87
C SER A 176 -16.64 -1.07 0.56
N MET A 177 -15.61 -1.89 0.38
CA MET A 177 -15.50 -2.84 -0.75
C MET A 177 -16.73 -3.76 -0.89
N CYS A 178 -17.43 -4.05 0.21
CA CYS A 178 -18.64 -4.89 0.21
C CYS A 178 -19.87 -4.17 0.74
N HIS A 179 -19.72 -3.19 1.64
CA HIS A 179 -20.81 -2.48 2.30
C HIS A 179 -21.22 -1.17 1.61
N GLU A 180 -21.07 -1.08 0.29
CA GLU A 180 -21.34 0.11 -0.52
C GLU A 180 -22.84 0.46 -0.67
N GLN A 181 -23.74 -0.54 -0.55
CA GLN A 181 -25.20 -0.39 -0.75
C GLN A 181 -26.05 -0.70 0.50
N ALA A 182 -25.45 -1.23 1.57
CA ALA A 182 -26.19 -1.81 2.69
C ALA A 182 -26.52 -0.82 3.83
N THR A 183 -26.03 0.41 3.75
CA THR A 183 -26.38 1.51 4.65
C THR A 183 -26.64 2.73 3.79
N SER A 184 -27.80 3.37 3.93
CA SER A 184 -27.94 4.74 3.45
C SER A 184 -26.73 5.53 3.97
N THR A 185 -26.15 6.38 3.13
CA THR A 185 -24.91 7.17 3.27
C THR A 185 -24.73 7.96 4.57
N ASP A 186 -25.69 7.88 5.48
CA ASP A 186 -25.82 8.69 6.69
C ASP A 186 -25.83 7.84 7.98
N GLN A 187 -25.80 6.49 7.87
CA GLN A 187 -25.88 5.59 9.03
C GLN A 187 -24.52 4.98 9.39
N CYS A 188 -23.51 5.84 9.53
CA CYS A 188 -22.21 5.46 10.10
C CYS A 188 -22.40 4.71 11.44
N GLU A 189 -23.45 5.08 12.17
CA GLU A 189 -23.88 4.52 13.46
C GLU A 189 -24.23 3.02 13.44
N TYR A 190 -24.43 2.43 12.25
CA TYR A 190 -24.66 1.00 12.11
C TYR A 190 -23.42 0.18 12.49
N CYS A 191 -22.26 0.65 12.02
CA CYS A 191 -20.96 0.08 12.33
C CYS A 191 -20.29 0.85 13.46
N HIS A 192 -20.24 2.18 13.44
CA HIS A 192 -19.61 2.98 14.48
C HIS A 192 -20.55 3.19 15.67
N LEU A 193 -20.15 2.76 16.87
CA LEU A 193 -20.95 2.95 18.08
C LEU A 193 -20.91 4.39 18.60
N GLU A 194 -19.88 5.15 18.19
CA GLU A 194 -19.74 6.58 18.47
C GLU A 194 -19.88 7.41 17.19
N LYS A 195 -20.42 8.62 17.34
CA LYS A 195 -20.52 9.58 16.24
C LYS A 195 -19.10 9.96 15.78
N GLN A 196 -18.76 9.59 14.56
CA GLN A 196 -17.47 9.94 13.97
C GLN A 196 -17.41 11.45 13.74
N GLN A 197 -16.26 12.07 14.04
CA GLN A 197 -16.04 13.49 13.80
C GLN A 197 -16.13 13.77 12.31
N SER A 198 -16.94 14.77 11.93
CA SER A 198 -17.17 15.13 10.53
C SER A 198 -16.05 15.99 9.93
N ASP A 199 -15.17 16.54 10.78
CA ASP A 199 -14.10 17.45 10.37
C ASP A 199 -12.73 16.90 10.80
N VAL A 200 -12.28 15.89 10.06
CA VAL A 200 -10.97 15.25 10.24
C VAL A 200 -9.89 15.88 9.34
N HIS A 201 -10.24 16.92 8.59
CA HIS A 201 -9.35 17.58 7.64
C HIS A 201 -8.81 18.90 8.22
N PRO A 202 -7.55 19.26 7.90
CA PRO A 202 -7.03 20.60 8.17
C PRO A 202 -7.86 21.69 7.48
N GLN A 203 -7.88 22.91 8.03
CA GLN A 203 -8.65 24.04 7.48
C GLN A 203 -8.21 24.45 6.06
N ASP A 204 -6.97 24.17 5.69
CA ASP A 204 -6.32 24.41 4.40
C ASP A 204 -6.39 23.21 3.44
N TYR A 205 -7.16 22.17 3.76
CA TYR A 205 -7.18 20.93 2.97
C TYR A 205 -7.56 21.13 1.50
N LEU A 206 -8.36 22.16 1.18
CA LEU A 206 -8.72 22.48 -0.21
C LEU A 206 -7.50 22.81 -1.10
N GLU A 207 -6.40 23.29 -0.53
CA GLU A 207 -5.18 23.64 -1.27
C GLU A 207 -4.30 22.41 -1.58
N THR A 208 -4.41 21.35 -0.76
CA THR A 208 -3.53 20.17 -0.84
C THR A 208 -4.24 18.89 -1.32
N HIS A 209 -5.57 18.83 -1.25
CA HIS A 209 -6.34 17.62 -1.57
C HIS A 209 -6.21 17.17 -3.03
N GLY A 210 -5.96 18.10 -3.98
CA GLY A 210 -5.85 17.77 -5.40
C GLY A 210 -4.71 16.78 -5.70
N GLN A 211 -3.53 17.01 -5.12
CA GLN A 211 -2.38 16.10 -5.27
C GLN A 211 -2.63 14.73 -4.61
N GLN A 212 -3.32 14.71 -3.46
CA GLN A 212 -3.67 13.48 -2.76
C GLN A 212 -4.72 12.67 -3.52
N ALA A 213 -5.75 13.32 -4.06
CA ALA A 213 -6.80 12.70 -4.85
C ALA A 213 -6.29 12.17 -6.19
N LEU A 214 -5.26 12.79 -6.79
CA LEU A 214 -4.58 12.25 -7.98
C LEU A 214 -3.76 11.00 -7.65
N ALA A 215 -3.19 10.90 -6.45
CA ALA A 215 -2.37 9.77 -6.03
C ALA A 215 -3.22 8.53 -5.69
N ASP A 216 -4.28 8.71 -4.89
CA ASP A 216 -5.19 7.62 -4.49
C ASP A 216 -6.61 8.17 -4.22
N PRO A 217 -7.47 8.30 -5.25
CA PRO A 217 -8.84 8.78 -5.05
C PRO A 217 -9.70 7.80 -4.24
N ASP A 218 -9.37 6.51 -4.25
CA ASP A 218 -10.09 5.48 -3.50
C ASP A 218 -9.87 5.63 -1.99
N SER A 219 -8.76 6.24 -1.58
CA SER A 219 -8.52 6.60 -0.16
C SER A 219 -9.57 7.55 0.41
N CYS A 220 -10.04 8.52 -0.39
CA CYS A 220 -11.04 9.50 0.03
C CYS A 220 -12.43 8.86 0.11
N LEU A 221 -12.75 7.97 -0.83
CA LEU A 221 -14.04 7.27 -0.91
C LEU A 221 -14.27 6.28 0.23
N ARG A 222 -13.25 6.02 1.07
CA ARG A 222 -13.37 5.24 2.31
C ARG A 222 -14.30 5.89 3.33
N CYS A 223 -14.28 7.23 3.37
CA CYS A 223 -15.16 8.04 4.23
C CYS A 223 -16.21 8.80 3.41
N HIS A 224 -15.93 9.14 2.15
CA HIS A 224 -16.81 9.91 1.28
C HIS A 224 -17.45 9.03 0.18
N HIS A 225 -18.54 8.34 0.52
CA HIS A 225 -19.09 7.21 -0.27
C HIS A 225 -19.72 7.55 -1.62
N SER A 226 -19.74 8.81 -2.04
CA SER A 226 -20.31 9.19 -3.33
C SER A 226 -19.46 10.26 -3.99
N LYS A 227 -18.75 9.85 -5.04
CA LYS A 227 -18.00 10.76 -5.91
C LYS A 227 -18.89 11.87 -6.46
N ALA A 228 -20.14 11.55 -6.82
CA ALA A 228 -21.10 12.51 -7.35
C ALA A 228 -21.50 13.60 -6.34
N SER A 229 -21.62 13.26 -5.06
CA SER A 229 -21.95 14.25 -4.03
C SER A 229 -20.72 14.91 -3.42
N PHE A 230 -19.56 14.27 -3.49
CA PHE A 230 -18.32 14.72 -2.85
C PHE A 230 -17.41 15.49 -3.81
N CYS A 231 -17.06 14.89 -4.96
CA CYS A 231 -16.18 15.50 -5.94
C CYS A 231 -16.98 16.40 -6.90
N ASP A 232 -18.08 15.90 -7.45
CA ASP A 232 -18.73 16.57 -8.59
C ASP A 232 -19.40 17.89 -8.18
N ALA A 233 -19.80 18.08 -6.92
CA ALA A 233 -20.39 19.35 -6.47
C ALA A 233 -19.44 20.56 -6.64
N CYS A 234 -18.14 20.34 -6.40
CA CYS A 234 -17.09 21.36 -6.57
C CYS A 234 -16.48 21.30 -7.97
N HIS A 235 -16.23 20.10 -8.51
CA HIS A 235 -15.62 19.95 -9.84
C HIS A 235 -16.59 20.24 -11.01
N ALA A 236 -17.90 20.18 -10.80
CA ALA A 236 -18.90 20.61 -11.79
C ALA A 236 -19.14 22.13 -11.79
N ASN A 237 -18.69 22.84 -10.75
CA ASN A 237 -18.73 24.30 -10.64
C ASN A 237 -17.33 24.83 -10.26
N PRO A 238 -16.36 24.84 -11.20
CA PRO A 238 -15.14 25.63 -11.02
C PRO A 238 -15.53 27.06 -10.67
N THR A 239 -14.76 27.72 -9.80
CA THR A 239 -15.19 28.94 -9.08
C THR A 239 -15.91 29.93 -10.01
N PRO A 240 -17.13 30.39 -9.67
CA PRO A 240 -18.00 31.18 -10.56
C PRO A 240 -17.34 32.43 -11.18
N ASP A 241 -16.35 32.99 -10.49
CA ASP A 241 -15.59 34.16 -10.93
C ASP A 241 -14.76 33.90 -12.20
N HIS A 242 -14.54 32.62 -12.58
CA HIS A 242 -13.75 32.26 -13.78
C HIS A 242 -14.46 32.43 -15.12
N PHE A 243 -15.79 32.45 -15.10
CA PHE A 243 -16.61 32.40 -16.33
C PHE A 243 -17.24 33.74 -16.69
N SER A 244 -17.00 34.79 -15.91
CA SER A 244 -17.41 36.12 -16.31
C SER A 244 -16.59 36.52 -17.56
N GLY A 245 -17.24 37.07 -18.58
CA GLY A 245 -16.56 37.46 -19.82
C GLY A 245 -15.44 38.49 -19.61
N ASP A 246 -15.39 39.12 -18.44
CA ASP A 246 -14.38 40.05 -17.98
C ASP A 246 -13.36 39.44 -17.01
N TRP A 247 -13.50 38.18 -16.58
CA TRP A 247 -12.57 37.51 -15.68
C TRP A 247 -11.14 37.59 -16.19
N ARG A 248 -10.96 37.33 -17.48
CA ARG A 248 -9.66 37.43 -18.16
C ARG A 248 -8.96 38.78 -17.93
N TYR A 249 -9.71 39.86 -17.74
CA TYR A 249 -9.16 41.20 -17.53
C TYR A 249 -9.12 41.63 -16.05
N THR A 250 -9.77 40.88 -15.15
CA THR A 250 -9.93 41.24 -13.74
C THR A 250 -9.28 40.25 -12.78
N HIS A 251 -8.79 39.12 -13.28
CA HIS A 251 -8.15 38.06 -12.49
C HIS A 251 -6.91 38.52 -11.73
N ASN A 252 -6.27 39.61 -12.14
CA ASN A 252 -5.08 40.14 -11.47
C ASN A 252 -5.33 40.42 -9.97
N LYS A 253 -6.51 40.92 -9.60
CA LYS A 253 -6.85 41.22 -8.19
C LYS A 253 -6.95 39.99 -7.31
N THR A 254 -7.27 38.85 -7.92
CA THR A 254 -7.38 37.57 -7.23
C THR A 254 -6.02 36.87 -7.22
N ALA A 255 -5.33 36.83 -8.37
CA ALA A 255 -3.99 36.28 -8.49
C ALA A 255 -2.94 37.02 -7.65
N GLU A 256 -3.08 38.34 -7.41
CA GLU A 256 -2.22 39.09 -6.50
C GLU A 256 -2.39 38.70 -5.03
N LYS A 257 -3.59 38.24 -4.64
CA LYS A 257 -3.89 37.85 -3.27
C LYS A 257 -3.44 36.44 -2.97
N ASP A 258 -3.62 35.54 -3.93
CA ASP A 258 -3.31 34.12 -3.80
C ASP A 258 -2.97 33.52 -5.18
N PRO A 259 -1.70 33.64 -5.61
CA PRO A 259 -1.25 33.03 -6.86
C PRO A 259 -1.09 31.51 -6.75
N GLU A 260 -0.84 30.99 -5.54
CA GLU A 260 -0.58 29.57 -5.27
C GLU A 260 -1.87 28.75 -5.33
N GLY A 261 -3.00 29.31 -4.87
CA GLY A 261 -4.32 28.67 -4.97
C GLY A 261 -4.75 28.32 -6.39
N CYS A 262 -4.26 29.06 -7.40
CA CYS A 262 -4.50 28.74 -8.82
C CYS A 262 -3.78 27.46 -9.27
N THR A 263 -2.60 27.19 -8.69
CA THR A 263 -1.75 26.05 -9.06
C THR A 263 -2.24 24.71 -8.54
N GLY A 264 -3.23 24.73 -7.64
CA GLY A 264 -3.96 23.52 -7.25
C GLY A 264 -4.75 22.89 -8.42
N CYS A 265 -5.05 23.67 -9.46
CA CYS A 265 -5.76 23.19 -10.67
C CYS A 265 -5.03 23.48 -11.99
N HIS A 266 -4.18 24.52 -12.06
CA HIS A 266 -3.50 24.96 -13.29
C HIS A 266 -1.97 24.83 -13.19
N GLU A 267 -1.32 24.39 -14.27
CA GLU A 267 0.14 24.36 -14.35
C GLU A 267 0.73 25.76 -14.65
N GLU A 268 2.01 26.01 -14.29
CA GLU A 268 2.69 27.29 -14.57
C GLU A 268 2.70 27.65 -16.07
N SER A 269 2.69 26.65 -16.94
CA SER A 269 2.57 26.79 -18.40
C SER A 269 1.33 27.60 -18.81
N PHE A 270 0.21 27.45 -18.09
CA PHE A 270 -1.05 28.17 -18.34
C PHE A 270 -0.87 29.69 -18.20
N CYS A 271 -0.17 30.14 -17.16
CA CYS A 271 0.12 31.57 -16.96
C CYS A 271 0.99 32.13 -18.10
N ASN A 272 1.92 31.32 -18.58
CA ASN A 272 2.91 31.73 -19.57
C ASN A 272 2.32 31.96 -20.96
N GLU A 273 1.19 31.34 -21.29
CA GLU A 273 0.49 31.55 -22.56
C GLU A 273 0.10 33.01 -22.79
N CYS A 274 -0.15 33.76 -21.72
CA CYS A 274 -0.49 35.19 -21.80
C CYS A 274 0.61 36.11 -21.26
N HIS A 275 1.33 35.71 -20.20
CA HIS A 275 2.26 36.60 -19.49
C HIS A 275 3.69 36.62 -20.05
N GLN A 276 4.05 35.73 -20.98
CA GLN A 276 5.37 35.74 -21.64
C GLN A 276 5.33 36.35 -23.05
N VAL A 277 4.21 36.95 -23.45
CA VAL A 277 4.08 37.60 -24.76
C VAL A 277 4.80 38.95 -24.79
N GLN A 278 5.72 39.13 -25.74
CA GLN A 278 6.40 40.40 -25.99
C GLN A 278 6.00 40.97 -27.35
N HIS A 279 5.78 42.27 -27.39
CA HIS A 279 5.58 43.00 -28.65
C HIS A 279 6.94 43.50 -29.20
N PRO A 280 7.12 43.58 -30.52
CA PRO A 280 8.30 44.21 -31.13
C PRO A 280 8.46 45.69 -30.72
N ASP A 281 9.68 46.21 -30.76
CA ASP A 281 9.98 47.61 -30.41
C ASP A 281 9.25 48.64 -31.30
N ASP A 282 8.95 48.27 -32.55
CA ASP A 282 8.24 49.07 -33.55
C ASP A 282 6.71 48.86 -33.53
N TRP A 283 6.17 48.23 -32.49
CA TRP A 283 4.75 47.86 -32.40
C TRP A 283 3.78 49.01 -32.68
N ARG A 284 4.07 50.23 -32.22
CA ARG A 284 3.20 51.40 -32.46
C ARG A 284 3.01 51.70 -33.95
N GLU A 285 3.98 51.36 -34.79
CA GLU A 285 3.93 51.57 -36.23
C GLU A 285 3.38 50.34 -36.96
N ALA A 286 3.66 49.13 -36.47
CA ALA A 286 3.29 47.87 -37.13
C ALA A 286 1.89 47.34 -36.76
N HIS A 287 1.34 47.69 -35.59
CA HIS A 287 0.14 47.03 -35.05
C HIS A 287 -1.13 47.24 -35.88
N GLY A 288 -1.26 48.36 -36.61
CA GLY A 288 -2.43 48.63 -37.43
C GLY A 288 -2.66 47.58 -38.52
N GLY A 289 -1.60 47.18 -39.23
CA GLY A 289 -1.68 46.15 -40.28
C GLY A 289 -1.86 44.73 -39.75
N VAL A 290 -1.58 44.51 -38.46
CA VAL A 290 -1.87 43.23 -37.76
C VAL A 290 -3.33 43.23 -37.29
N ALA A 291 -3.80 44.32 -36.69
CA ALA A 291 -5.17 44.48 -36.21
C ALA A 291 -6.20 44.42 -37.35
N GLU A 292 -5.88 44.96 -38.53
CA GLU A 292 -6.75 44.86 -39.73
C GLU A 292 -6.99 43.40 -40.16
N LYS A 293 -6.04 42.50 -39.89
CA LYS A 293 -6.14 41.08 -40.26
C LYS A 293 -6.89 40.25 -39.23
N SER A 294 -6.75 40.59 -37.94
CA SER A 294 -7.51 39.96 -36.86
C SER A 294 -7.45 40.85 -35.63
N GLU A 295 -8.51 41.62 -35.43
CA GLU A 295 -8.69 42.41 -34.22
C GLU A 295 -8.99 41.50 -33.02
N GLU A 296 -9.69 40.40 -33.26
CA GLU A 296 -10.11 39.44 -32.24
C GLU A 296 -8.90 38.77 -31.56
N ALA A 297 -7.80 38.58 -32.29
CA ALA A 297 -6.57 38.03 -31.73
C ALA A 297 -6.00 38.93 -30.61
N CYS A 298 -6.12 40.25 -30.74
CA CYS A 298 -5.68 41.19 -29.71
C CYS A 298 -6.61 41.19 -28.49
N LEU A 299 -7.91 40.97 -28.73
CA LEU A 299 -8.92 40.83 -27.67
C LEU A 299 -8.74 39.55 -26.85
N VAL A 300 -7.83 38.65 -27.25
CA VAL A 300 -7.43 37.54 -26.40
C VAL A 300 -6.75 38.04 -25.13
N CYS A 301 -5.91 39.08 -25.22
CA CYS A 301 -5.11 39.56 -24.09
C CYS A 301 -5.51 40.97 -23.61
N HIS A 302 -6.11 41.79 -24.47
CA HIS A 302 -6.40 43.20 -24.19
C HIS A 302 -7.90 43.52 -24.29
N PRO A 303 -8.48 44.26 -23.34
CA PRO A 303 -9.87 44.67 -23.45
C PRO A 303 -10.03 45.76 -24.52
N ARG A 304 -11.18 45.79 -25.22
CA ARG A 304 -11.49 46.80 -26.26
C ARG A 304 -11.28 48.24 -25.79
N SER A 305 -11.58 48.52 -24.53
CA SER A 305 -11.37 49.83 -23.91
C SER A 305 -9.91 50.32 -23.95
N MET A 306 -8.93 49.43 -24.10
CA MET A 306 -7.53 49.81 -24.27
C MET A 306 -7.29 50.48 -25.63
N CYS A 307 -7.86 49.92 -26.70
CA CYS A 307 -7.81 50.46 -28.05
C CYS A 307 -8.43 51.86 -28.07
N ASP A 308 -9.65 51.98 -27.52
CA ASP A 308 -10.42 53.22 -27.52
C ASP A 308 -9.69 54.34 -26.80
N ARG A 309 -9.12 54.06 -25.62
CA ARG A 309 -8.38 55.06 -24.84
C ARG A 309 -7.12 55.54 -25.56
N CYS A 310 -6.34 54.63 -26.11
CA CYS A 310 -5.09 54.98 -26.78
C CYS A 310 -5.37 55.79 -28.05
N HIS A 311 -6.28 55.33 -28.89
CA HIS A 311 -6.62 55.98 -30.15
C HIS A 311 -7.32 57.32 -29.95
N ALA A 312 -8.17 57.45 -28.94
CA ALA A 312 -8.75 58.73 -28.55
C ALA A 312 -7.67 59.75 -28.11
N GLN A 313 -6.64 59.32 -27.37
CA GLN A 313 -5.53 60.20 -26.98
C GLN A 313 -4.65 60.63 -28.16
N GLN A 314 -4.47 59.75 -29.14
CA GLN A 314 -3.64 60.02 -30.33
C GLN A 314 -4.42 60.71 -31.47
N GLY A 315 -5.73 60.92 -31.31
CA GLY A 315 -6.58 61.51 -32.35
C GLY A 315 -6.75 60.61 -33.58
N VAL A 316 -6.60 59.30 -33.41
CA VAL A 316 -6.72 58.29 -34.48
C VAL A 316 -8.12 57.71 -34.42
N THR A 317 -8.87 57.78 -35.52
CA THR A 317 -10.17 57.10 -35.65
C THR A 317 -9.99 55.80 -36.43
N VAL A 318 -10.22 54.67 -35.76
CA VAL A 318 -10.26 53.34 -36.41
C VAL A 318 -11.67 53.13 -36.96
N GLN A 319 -11.79 52.73 -38.23
CA GLN A 319 -13.07 52.30 -38.82
C GLN A 319 -13.30 50.82 -38.55
#